data_AF-A0A4P5QWS4-F1
#
_entry.id   AF-A0A4P5QWS4-F1
#
_cell.length_a   1.000
_cell.length_b   1.000
_cell.length_c   1.000
_cell.angle_alpha   90.00
_cell.angle_beta   90.00
_cell.angle_gamma   90.00
#
_symmetry.space_group_name_H-M   'P 1'
#
loop_
_entity.id
_entity.type
_entity.pdbx_description
1 polymer ?
#
loop_
_entity_poly.entity_id
_entity_poly.type
_entity_poly.pdbx_seq_one_letter_code
_entity_poly.pdbx_strand_id
1 'polypeptide(L)'
;MGPAEILASMPDPMRPYLGQIIFVMALVTVMYLYLRLVFFKPLTQMMSDRAAEIQKGSDTKQIAAQQIAGEQKKYQEQMKALRAKAFERKKELTSLAVSEKNQLIEQAHREVTLLRSQARKALEEASVQARKSLETDIQGIADAMVQQILPKGNR
;
A
#
# COMPACT_ATOMS: atom_id res chain seq x y z
N MET A 1 28.34 63.16 62.81
CA MET A 1 29.56 62.36 62.56
C MET A 1 29.55 61.91 61.12
N GLY A 2 29.98 62.81 60.24
CA GLY A 2 29.99 62.55 58.79
C GLY A 2 31.19 61.67 58.40
N PRO A 3 31.15 61.01 57.22
CA PRO A 3 32.25 60.19 56.72
C PRO A 3 33.58 60.97 56.62
N ALA A 4 33.52 62.30 56.51
CA ALA A 4 34.68 63.18 56.49
C ALA A 4 35.39 63.33 57.85
N GLU A 5 34.67 63.25 58.98
CA GLU A 5 35.27 63.42 60.32
C GLU A 5 36.01 62.16 60.79
N ILE A 6 35.53 60.97 60.39
CA ILE A 6 36.15 59.68 60.75
C ILE A 6 37.48 59.48 60.01
N LEU A 7 37.63 60.08 58.82
CA LEU A 7 38.88 60.06 58.05
C LEU A 7 39.96 60.99 58.63
N ALA A 8 39.58 61.96 59.47
CA ALA A 8 40.49 62.97 60.01
C ALA A 8 41.22 62.52 61.29
N SER A 9 40.70 61.53 62.03
CA SER A 9 41.23 61.07 63.33
C SER A 9 42.21 59.89 63.25
N MET A 10 42.62 59.44 62.05
CA MET A 10 43.65 58.39 61.90
C MET A 10 45.07 58.98 61.78
N PRO A 11 46.10 58.37 62.40
CA PRO A 11 47.50 58.79 62.31
C PRO A 11 48.00 58.88 60.84
N ASP A 12 48.81 59.90 60.54
CA ASP A 12 49.23 60.29 59.20
C ASP A 12 49.78 59.19 58.24
N PRO A 13 50.44 58.09 58.66
CA PRO A 13 50.95 57.10 57.70
C PRO A 13 49.87 56.24 57.01
N MET A 14 48.57 56.37 57.33
CA MET A 14 47.48 55.63 56.68
C MET A 14 46.46 56.50 55.93
N ARG A 15 46.74 57.79 55.69
CA ARG A 15 45.86 58.63 54.86
C ARG A 15 45.99 58.23 53.40
N PRO A 16 44.94 57.75 52.73
CA PRO A 16 45.02 57.41 51.32
C PRO A 16 45.15 58.70 50.53
N TYR A 17 46.33 58.93 49.93
CA TYR A 17 46.55 60.04 49.01
C TYR A 17 45.51 59.94 47.88
N LEU A 18 44.75 61.00 47.60
CA LEU A 18 43.68 60.98 46.58
C LEU A 18 44.18 60.48 45.23
N GLY A 19 45.44 60.78 44.87
CA GLY A 19 46.08 60.26 43.66
C GLY A 19 46.23 58.72 43.65
N GLN A 20 46.52 58.11 44.79
CA GLN A 20 46.62 56.65 44.92
C GLN A 20 45.25 55.99 44.77
N ILE A 21 44.19 56.58 45.32
CA ILE A 21 42.82 56.08 45.14
C ILE A 21 42.43 56.12 43.66
N ILE A 22 42.70 57.24 42.97
CA ILE A 22 42.41 57.40 41.54
C ILE A 22 43.22 56.39 40.71
N PHE A 23 44.49 56.18 41.03
CA PHE A 23 45.34 55.20 40.36
C PHE A 23 44.84 53.76 40.56
N VAL A 24 44.50 53.38 41.78
CA VAL A 24 43.93 52.05 42.08
C VAL A 24 42.57 51.88 41.38
N MET A 25 41.71 52.90 41.37
CA MET A 25 40.45 52.87 40.62
C MET A 25 40.68 52.70 39.12
N ALA A 26 41.64 53.41 38.54
CA ALA A 26 42.00 53.26 37.13
C ALA A 26 42.52 51.84 36.84
N LEU A 27 43.41 51.32 37.68
CA LEU A 27 43.94 49.95 37.57
C LEU A 27 42.82 48.90 37.64
N VAL A 28 41.91 49.01 38.61
CA VAL A 28 40.76 48.10 38.77
C VAL A 28 39.83 48.21 37.55
N THR A 29 39.61 49.41 37.01
CA THR A 29 38.79 49.61 35.81
C THR A 29 39.42 48.96 34.58
N VAL A 30 40.73 49.13 34.38
CA VAL A 30 41.47 48.48 33.30
C VAL A 30 41.45 46.95 33.45
N MET A 31 41.65 46.45 34.67
CA MET A 31 41.59 45.01 34.95
C MET A 31 40.19 44.43 34.74
N TYR A 32 39.14 45.15 35.11
CA TYR A 32 37.76 44.78 34.83
C TYR A 32 37.48 44.72 33.32
N LEU A 33 37.93 45.71 32.56
CA LEU A 33 37.80 45.71 31.10
C LEU A 33 38.55 44.54 30.46
N TYR A 34 39.76 44.25 30.96
CA TYR A 34 40.56 43.11 30.51
C TYR A 34 39.84 41.78 30.78
N LEU A 35 39.36 41.55 32.00
CA LEU A 35 38.57 40.36 32.34
C LEU A 35 37.29 40.26 31.51
N ARG A 36 36.58 41.38 31.31
CA ARG A 36 35.36 41.43 30.51
C ARG A 36 35.61 41.01 29.06
N LEU A 37 36.68 41.49 28.45
CA LEU A 37 37.00 41.16 27.07
C LEU A 37 37.54 39.73 26.92
N VAL A 38 38.43 39.32 27.82
CA VAL A 38 39.19 38.06 27.71
C VAL A 38 38.42 36.86 28.25
N PHE A 39 37.61 36.99 29.31
CA PHE A 39 36.93 35.85 29.93
C PHE A 39 35.45 35.76 29.59
N PHE A 40 34.70 36.86 29.67
CA PHE A 40 33.26 36.80 29.48
C PHE A 40 32.86 36.52 28.02
N LYS A 41 33.62 37.05 27.05
CA LYS A 41 33.36 36.82 25.62
C LYS A 41 33.53 35.35 25.21
N PRO A 42 34.66 34.65 25.49
CA PRO A 42 34.76 33.23 25.16
C PRO A 42 33.83 32.36 26.01
N LEU A 43 33.58 32.71 27.27
CA LEU A 43 32.69 31.93 28.13
C LEU A 43 31.23 31.97 27.64
N THR A 44 30.76 33.13 27.21
CA THR A 44 29.41 33.27 26.64
C THR A 44 29.28 32.57 25.29
N GLN A 45 30.31 32.64 24.44
CA GLN A 45 30.37 31.90 23.18
C GLN A 45 30.30 30.38 23.41
N MET A 46 31.07 29.85 24.36
CA MET A 46 31.05 28.41 24.67
C MET A 46 29.66 27.95 25.16
N MET A 47 28.98 28.78 25.96
CA MET A 47 27.62 28.49 26.43
C MET A 47 26.61 28.55 25.29
N SER A 48 26.71 29.55 24.39
CA SER A 48 25.83 29.63 23.22
C SER A 48 26.05 28.50 22.24
N ASP A 49 27.30 28.08 22.02
CA ASP A 49 27.65 27.00 21.11
C ASP A 49 27.10 25.67 21.63
N ARG A 50 27.26 25.40 22.93
CA ARG A 50 26.66 24.21 23.57
C ARG A 50 25.14 24.21 23.49
N ALA A 51 24.50 25.35 23.77
CA ALA A 51 23.04 25.47 23.65
C ALA A 51 22.57 25.26 22.20
N ALA A 52 23.28 25.82 21.22
CA ALA A 52 22.98 25.65 19.80
C ALA A 52 23.20 24.21 19.32
N GLU A 53 24.22 23.52 19.80
CA GLU A 53 24.49 22.13 19.45
C GLU A 53 23.45 21.17 20.03
N ILE A 54 23.02 21.39 21.29
CA ILE A 54 21.92 20.64 21.90
C ILE A 54 20.61 20.88 21.15
N GLN A 55 20.30 22.14 20.81
CA GLN A 55 19.11 22.48 20.05
C GLN A 55 19.12 21.84 18.66
N LYS A 56 20.24 21.97 17.92
CA LYS A 56 20.42 21.31 16.61
C LYS A 56 20.27 19.79 16.70
N GLY A 57 20.84 19.17 17.73
CA GLY A 57 20.68 17.73 17.96
C GLY A 57 19.24 17.33 18.24
N SER A 58 18.50 18.13 19.02
CA SER A 58 17.07 17.92 19.28
C SER A 58 16.23 18.07 18.01
N ASP A 59 16.42 19.15 17.26
CA ASP A 59 15.69 19.42 16.02
C ASP A 59 15.97 18.34 14.97
N THR A 60 17.22 17.91 14.84
CA THR A 60 17.60 16.83 13.91
C THR A 60 16.90 15.51 14.26
N LYS A 61 16.81 15.17 15.56
CA LYS A 61 16.07 13.98 16.02
C LYS A 61 14.58 14.09 15.74
N GLN A 62 13.99 15.26 15.98
CA GLN A 62 12.56 15.48 15.72
C GLN A 62 12.25 15.39 14.22
N ILE A 63 13.07 16.00 13.37
CA ILE A 63 12.93 15.94 11.91
C ILE A 63 13.06 14.50 11.43
N ALA A 64 14.08 13.76 11.90
CA ALA A 64 14.25 12.34 11.55
C ALA A 64 13.05 11.50 12.00
N ALA A 65 12.54 11.70 13.21
CA ALA A 65 11.36 11.00 13.71
C ALA A 65 10.10 11.31 12.88
N GLN A 66 9.90 12.57 12.48
CA GLN A 66 8.80 12.98 11.62
C GLN A 66 8.92 12.38 10.21
N GLN A 67 10.13 12.34 9.64
CA GLN A 67 10.37 11.72 8.34
C GLN A 67 10.06 10.21 8.38
N ILE A 68 10.58 9.50 9.38
CA ILE A 68 10.31 8.06 9.57
C ILE A 68 8.81 7.81 9.74
N ALA A 69 8.13 8.58 10.58
CA ALA A 69 6.68 8.45 10.78
C ALA A 69 5.89 8.75 9.49
N GLY A 70 6.34 9.73 8.70
CA GLY A 70 5.76 10.06 7.40
C GLY A 70 5.95 8.95 6.37
N GLU A 71 7.16 8.38 6.29
CA GLU A 71 7.46 7.25 5.40
C GLU A 71 6.69 5.99 5.80
N GLN A 72 6.59 5.69 7.10
CA GLN A 72 5.79 4.57 7.59
C GLN A 72 4.31 4.72 7.23
N LYS A 73 3.74 5.92 7.37
CA LYS A 73 2.35 6.20 6.95
C LYS A 73 2.17 5.99 5.45
N LYS A 74 3.06 6.55 4.62
CA LYS A 74 3.03 6.35 3.16
C LYS A 74 3.14 4.87 2.79
N TYR A 75 4.02 4.12 3.46
CA TYR A 75 4.15 2.69 3.24
C TYR A 75 2.87 1.93 3.61
N GLN A 76 2.26 2.23 4.76
CA GLN A 76 0.99 1.62 5.17
C GLN A 76 -0.15 1.94 4.20
N GLU A 77 -0.25 3.18 3.72
CA GLU A 77 -1.23 3.59 2.72
C GLU A 77 -1.02 2.85 1.39
N GLN A 78 0.23 2.75 0.92
CA GLN A 78 0.57 2.00 -0.28
C GLN A 78 0.21 0.52 -0.14
N MET A 79 0.50 -0.10 1.01
CA MET A 79 0.13 -1.50 1.28
C MET A 79 -1.39 -1.69 1.29
N LYS A 80 -2.14 -0.75 1.89
CA LYS A 80 -3.61 -0.78 1.89
C LYS A 80 -4.16 -0.65 0.46
N ALA A 81 -3.62 0.29 -0.33
CA ALA A 81 -4.00 0.48 -1.72
C ALA A 81 -3.68 -0.75 -2.58
N LEU A 82 -2.52 -1.37 -2.38
CA LEU A 82 -2.12 -2.59 -3.10
C LEU A 82 -3.04 -3.76 -2.77
N ARG A 83 -3.40 -3.94 -1.49
CA ARG A 83 -4.38 -4.97 -1.07
C ARG A 83 -5.75 -4.73 -1.67
N ALA A 84 -6.22 -3.48 -1.70
CA ALA A 84 -7.49 -3.13 -2.32
C ALA A 84 -7.48 -3.48 -3.83
N LYS A 85 -6.44 -3.07 -4.56
CA LYS A 85 -6.27 -3.42 -5.98
C LYS A 85 -6.21 -4.93 -6.22
N ALA A 86 -5.49 -5.67 -5.37
CA ALA A 86 -5.43 -7.13 -5.47
C ALA A 86 -6.79 -7.77 -5.24
N PHE A 87 -7.58 -7.26 -4.29
CA PHE A 87 -8.93 -7.75 -4.03
C PHE A 87 -9.88 -7.45 -5.19
N GLU A 88 -9.83 -6.24 -5.75
CA GLU A 88 -10.60 -5.87 -6.94
C GLU A 88 -10.26 -6.76 -8.14
N ARG A 89 -8.97 -6.98 -8.42
CA ARG A 89 -8.53 -7.89 -9.48
C ARG A 89 -8.99 -9.33 -9.25
N LYS A 90 -8.91 -9.83 -8.02
CA LYS A 90 -9.42 -11.17 -7.69
C LYS A 90 -10.93 -11.26 -7.93
N LYS A 91 -11.68 -10.24 -7.53
CA LYS A 91 -13.13 -10.17 -7.73
C LYS A 91 -13.49 -10.13 -9.21
N GLU A 92 -12.80 -9.31 -9.99
CA GLU A 92 -12.94 -9.21 -11.45
C GLU A 92 -12.70 -10.56 -12.11
N LEU A 93 -11.55 -11.18 -11.85
CA LEU A 93 -11.20 -12.51 -12.40
C LEU A 93 -12.20 -13.60 -12.00
N THR A 94 -12.66 -13.57 -10.75
CA THR A 94 -13.67 -14.54 -10.29
C THR A 94 -15.01 -14.31 -10.98
N SER A 95 -15.42 -13.06 -11.19
CA SER A 95 -16.66 -12.74 -11.91
C SER A 95 -16.60 -13.15 -13.37
N LEU A 96 -15.46 -12.94 -14.03
CA LEU A 96 -15.21 -13.38 -15.41
C LEU A 96 -15.24 -14.90 -15.50
N ALA A 97 -14.52 -15.60 -14.61
CA ALA A 97 -14.51 -17.06 -14.59
C ALA A 97 -15.90 -17.67 -14.35
N VAL A 98 -16.72 -17.06 -13.48
CA VAL A 98 -18.11 -17.49 -13.27
C VAL A 98 -18.96 -17.23 -14.51
N SER A 99 -18.79 -16.08 -15.16
CA SER A 99 -19.52 -15.75 -16.40
C SER A 99 -19.17 -16.72 -17.54
N GLU A 100 -17.88 -16.96 -17.77
CA GLU A 100 -17.40 -17.91 -18.78
C GLU A 100 -17.87 -19.33 -18.50
N LYS A 101 -17.79 -19.78 -17.24
CA LYS A 101 -18.32 -21.09 -16.83
C LYS A 101 -19.81 -21.21 -17.16
N ASN A 102 -20.60 -20.20 -16.82
CA ASN A 102 -22.03 -20.21 -17.11
C ASN A 102 -22.31 -20.22 -18.61
N GLN A 103 -21.57 -19.44 -19.40
CA GLN A 103 -21.68 -19.44 -20.86
C GLN A 103 -21.37 -20.83 -21.45
N LEU A 104 -20.32 -21.49 -20.97
CA LEU A 104 -19.93 -22.82 -21.43
C LEU A 104 -20.97 -23.89 -21.06
N ILE A 105 -21.52 -23.82 -19.85
CA ILE A 105 -22.63 -24.70 -19.43
C ILE A 105 -23.86 -24.49 -20.30
N GLU A 106 -24.24 -23.24 -20.58
CA GLU A 106 -25.36 -22.90 -21.45
C GLU A 106 -25.13 -23.36 -22.90
N GLN A 107 -23.91 -23.23 -23.42
CA GLN A 107 -23.54 -23.77 -24.73
C GLN A 107 -23.68 -25.29 -24.76
N ALA A 108 -23.13 -25.99 -23.77
CA ALA A 108 -23.25 -27.44 -23.66
C ALA A 108 -24.71 -27.90 -23.56
N HIS A 109 -25.56 -27.20 -22.79
CA HIS A 109 -26.99 -27.50 -22.73
C HIS A 109 -27.70 -27.33 -24.07
N ARG A 110 -27.38 -26.28 -24.82
CA ARG A 110 -27.93 -26.06 -26.17
C ARG A 110 -27.49 -27.17 -27.13
N GLU A 111 -26.21 -27.53 -27.12
CA GLU A 111 -25.67 -28.61 -27.95
C GLU A 111 -26.31 -29.95 -27.63
N VAL A 112 -26.44 -30.31 -26.35
CA VAL A 112 -27.10 -31.56 -25.91
C VAL A 112 -28.57 -31.56 -26.34
N THR A 113 -29.27 -30.43 -26.23
CA THR A 113 -30.68 -30.33 -26.65
C THR A 113 -30.81 -30.51 -28.16
N LEU A 114 -29.92 -29.88 -28.93
CA LEU A 114 -29.88 -30.00 -30.38
C LEU A 114 -29.57 -31.43 -30.81
N LEU A 115 -28.55 -32.05 -30.21
CA LEU A 115 -28.18 -33.45 -30.46
C LEU A 115 -29.33 -34.40 -30.13
N ARG A 116 -30.02 -34.20 -29.01
CA ARG A 116 -31.18 -35.02 -28.63
C ARG A 116 -32.33 -34.85 -29.62
N SER A 117 -32.56 -33.64 -30.12
CA SER A 117 -33.60 -33.38 -31.14
C SER A 117 -33.27 -34.07 -32.48
N GLN A 118 -32.00 -34.02 -32.89
CA GLN A 118 -31.52 -34.67 -34.10
C GLN A 118 -31.59 -36.19 -33.98
N ALA A 119 -31.14 -36.76 -32.85
CA ALA A 119 -31.22 -38.18 -32.58
C ALA A 119 -32.68 -38.69 -32.58
N ARG A 120 -33.63 -37.92 -32.03
CA ARG A 120 -35.06 -38.25 -32.10
C ARG A 120 -35.58 -38.28 -33.53
N LYS A 121 -35.28 -37.25 -34.33
CA LYS A 121 -35.69 -37.20 -35.74
C LYS A 121 -35.12 -38.37 -36.54
N ALA A 122 -33.83 -38.66 -36.35
CA ALA A 122 -33.18 -39.80 -37.00
C ALA A 122 -33.81 -41.14 -36.60
N LEU A 123 -34.21 -41.29 -35.33
CA LEU A 123 -34.89 -42.50 -34.85
C LEU A 123 -36.30 -42.64 -35.48
N GLU A 124 -37.03 -41.54 -35.58
CA GLU A 124 -38.35 -41.50 -36.23
C GLU A 124 -38.22 -41.87 -37.72
N GLU A 125 -37.29 -41.26 -38.44
CA GLU A 125 -37.00 -41.58 -39.85
C GLU A 125 -36.59 -43.04 -40.05
N ALA A 126 -35.70 -43.56 -39.21
CA ALA A 126 -35.29 -44.97 -39.23
C ALA A 126 -36.47 -45.91 -38.96
N SER A 127 -37.37 -45.55 -38.04
CA SER A 127 -38.56 -46.35 -37.74
C SER A 127 -39.55 -46.40 -38.92
N VAL A 128 -39.69 -45.29 -39.65
CA VAL A 128 -40.55 -45.22 -40.85
C VAL A 128 -39.93 -46.03 -41.98
N GLN A 129 -38.62 -45.91 -42.21
CA GLN A 129 -37.91 -46.72 -43.20
C GLN A 129 -37.99 -48.21 -42.89
N ALA A 130 -37.79 -48.62 -41.63
CA ALA A 130 -37.89 -50.01 -41.22
C ALA A 130 -39.30 -50.59 -41.40
N ARG A 131 -40.36 -49.80 -41.15
CA ARG A 131 -41.74 -50.22 -41.43
C ARG A 131 -41.97 -50.42 -42.93
N LYS A 132 -41.50 -49.48 -43.76
CA LYS A 132 -41.63 -49.57 -45.22
C LYS A 132 -40.86 -50.75 -45.81
N SER A 133 -39.67 -51.06 -45.30
CA SER A 133 -38.92 -52.24 -45.73
C SER A 133 -39.63 -53.52 -45.33
N LEU A 134 -40.17 -53.62 -44.11
CA LEU A 134 -40.97 -54.78 -43.68
C LEU A 134 -42.23 -54.97 -44.54
N GLU A 135 -42.94 -53.90 -44.89
CA GLU A 135 -44.09 -53.98 -45.81
C GLU A 135 -43.68 -54.51 -47.19
N THR A 136 -42.53 -54.07 -47.70
CA THR A 136 -41.98 -54.53 -48.99
C THR A 136 -41.58 -56.00 -48.92
N ASP A 137 -40.93 -56.43 -47.83
CA ASP A 137 -40.54 -57.83 -47.62
C ASP A 137 -41.76 -58.74 -47.50
N ILE A 138 -42.82 -58.31 -46.80
CA ILE A 138 -44.09 -59.05 -46.69
C ILE A 138 -44.73 -59.22 -48.07
N GLN A 139 -44.76 -58.17 -48.90
CA GLN A 139 -45.28 -58.26 -50.27
C GLN A 139 -44.47 -59.24 -51.12
N GLY A 140 -43.13 -59.19 -51.04
CA GLY A 140 -42.26 -60.13 -51.74
C GLY A 140 -42.45 -61.59 -51.31
N ILE A 141 -42.63 -61.83 -50.00
CA ILE A 141 -42.95 -63.18 -49.47
C ILE A 141 -44.32 -63.64 -49.96
N ALA A 142 -45.34 -62.78 -49.95
CA ALA A 142 -46.67 -63.10 -50.43
C ALA A 142 -46.68 -63.46 -51.92
N ASP A 143 -45.99 -62.68 -52.76
CA ASP A 143 -45.85 -62.98 -54.20
C ASP A 143 -45.11 -64.29 -54.44
N ALA A 144 -44.06 -64.57 -53.67
CA ALA A 144 -43.34 -65.84 -53.73
C ALA A 144 -44.24 -67.04 -53.35
N MET A 145 -45.07 -66.90 -52.30
CA MET A 145 -46.04 -67.93 -51.93
C MET A 145 -47.10 -68.14 -53.01
N VAL A 146 -47.61 -67.06 -53.62
CA VAL A 146 -48.59 -67.14 -54.72
C VAL A 146 -48.00 -67.88 -55.92
N GLN A 147 -46.74 -67.59 -56.30
CA GLN A 147 -46.05 -68.32 -57.37
C GLN A 147 -45.82 -69.81 -57.04
N GLN A 148 -45.63 -70.14 -55.77
CA GLN A 148 -45.37 -71.52 -55.34
C GLN A 148 -46.66 -72.36 -55.19
N ILE A 149 -47.79 -71.71 -54.89
CA ILE A 149 -49.11 -72.35 -54.71
C ILE A 149 -49.92 -72.37 -56.02
N LEU A 150 -49.68 -71.46 -56.97
CA LEU A 150 -50.29 -71.59 -58.30
C LEU A 150 -49.84 -72.90 -58.94
N PRO A 151 -50.75 -73.85 -59.24
CA PRO A 151 -50.39 -75.00 -60.03
C PRO A 151 -49.90 -74.47 -61.38
N LYS A 152 -48.78 -75.00 -61.89
CA LYS A 152 -48.40 -74.85 -63.30
C LYS A 152 -49.61 -75.23 -64.14
N GLY A 153 -50.40 -74.24 -64.52
CA GLY A 153 -51.59 -74.42 -65.34
C GLY A 153 -51.13 -74.96 -66.67
N ASN A 154 -51.54 -76.21 -66.94
CA ASN A 154 -51.40 -76.92 -68.21
C ASN A 154 -51.30 -75.99 -69.42
N ARG A 155 -50.15 -76.03 -70.09
CA ARG A 155 -50.03 -76.25 -71.54
C ARG A 155 -48.78 -77.06 -71.81
#